data_AF-A0A517QCJ5-F1
#
_entry.id   AF-A0A517QCJ5-F1
#
_cell.length_a   1.000
_cell.length_b   1.000
_cell.length_c   1.000
_cell.angle_alpha   90.00
_cell.angle_beta   90.00
_cell.angle_gamma   90.00
#
_symmetry.space_group_name_H-M   'P 1'
#
loop_
_entity.id
_entity.type
_entity.pdbx_description
1 polymer ?
#
loop_
_entity_poly.entity_id
_entity_poly.type
_entity_poly.pdbx_seq_one_letter_code
_entity_poly.pdbx_strand_id
1 'polypeptide(L)'
;MIYQAVQWNAIKWLLLLLFSCSLVTSVPAEDKRVRLTIPPEQPPDPAWRKGYLKDMQPLKNRPVVVSRKKVKDEIHVVIKNTGATTLEYYATSPERIQLYQEVFRAGLWRKANWDWCGTGKKTYKLAPGQSVKLEVHFFKDERGERMLGAFREAGTKRWGLIVLATEGLTVNHQER
;
A
#
# COMPACT_ATOMS: atom_id res chain seq x y z
N MET A 1 35.90 36.35 51.00
CA MET A 1 36.05 35.47 49.82
C MET A 1 35.43 34.09 50.10
N ILE A 2 34.10 33.97 50.22
CA ILE A 2 33.42 32.68 50.49
C ILE A 2 32.17 32.51 49.60
N TYR A 3 31.60 33.60 49.07
CA TYR A 3 30.35 33.58 48.32
C TYR A 3 30.42 33.06 46.87
N GLN A 4 31.61 33.00 46.24
CA GLN A 4 31.72 32.51 44.85
C GLN A 4 31.84 30.98 44.74
N ALA A 5 32.23 30.27 45.80
CA ALA A 5 32.42 28.82 45.76
C ALA A 5 31.09 28.04 45.92
N VAL A 6 30.06 28.64 46.51
CA VAL A 6 28.77 27.97 46.80
C VAL A 6 27.87 27.93 45.56
N GLN A 7 27.90 28.95 44.70
CA GLN A 7 27.06 29.00 43.51
C GLN A 7 27.45 27.99 42.43
N TRP A 8 28.75 27.64 42.33
CA TRP A 8 29.23 26.69 41.31
C TRP A 8 28.82 25.24 41.60
N ASN A 9 28.67 24.88 42.88
CA ASN A 9 28.23 23.54 43.28
C ASN A 9 26.72 23.38 43.07
N ALA A 10 25.90 24.40 43.33
CA ALA A 10 24.46 24.33 43.10
C ALA A 10 24.09 24.16 41.61
N ILE A 11 24.82 24.81 40.71
CA ILE A 11 24.61 24.71 39.25
C ILE A 11 25.02 23.32 38.72
N LYS A 12 26.12 22.74 39.23
CA LYS A 12 26.54 21.37 38.86
C LYS A 12 25.52 20.30 39.28
N TRP A 13 24.93 20.45 40.46
CA TRP A 13 23.88 19.55 40.94
C TRP A 13 22.57 19.69 40.14
N LEU A 14 22.21 20.91 39.72
CA LEU A 14 21.04 21.14 38.87
C LEU A 14 21.20 20.53 37.46
N LEU A 15 22.42 20.60 36.89
CA LEU A 15 22.72 19.98 35.59
C LEU A 15 22.76 18.45 35.65
N LEU A 16 23.22 17.87 36.77
CA LEU A 16 23.16 16.41 37.02
C LEU A 16 21.71 15.91 37.15
N LEU A 17 20.83 16.69 37.80
CA LEU A 17 19.40 16.36 37.92
C LEU A 17 18.64 16.43 36.59
N LEU A 18 19.00 17.37 35.70
CA LEU A 18 18.41 17.47 34.36
C LEU A 18 18.90 16.34 33.42
N PHE A 19 20.10 15.82 33.62
CA PHE A 19 20.60 14.67 32.85
C PHE A 19 20.00 13.33 33.31
N SER A 20 19.58 13.21 34.58
CA SER A 20 18.90 12.00 35.09
C SER A 20 17.42 11.86 34.68
N CYS A 21 16.78 12.91 34.15
CA CYS A 21 15.38 12.86 33.69
C CYS A 21 15.22 12.57 32.19
N SER A 22 16.29 12.22 31.48
CA SER A 22 16.23 11.84 30.05
C SER A 22 16.55 10.36 29.81
N LEU A 23 16.39 9.51 30.83
CA LEU A 23 16.07 8.10 30.61
C LEU A 23 14.65 8.02 30.04
N VAL A 24 14.52 8.35 28.76
CA VAL A 24 13.46 7.85 27.92
C VAL A 24 13.52 6.34 28.12
N THR A 25 12.54 5.82 28.83
CA THR A 25 12.24 4.40 28.82
C THR A 25 11.97 4.07 27.36
N SER A 26 13.01 3.62 26.65
CA SER A 26 12.85 2.84 25.44
C SER A 26 12.24 1.53 25.90
N VAL A 27 10.94 1.58 26.21
CA VAL A 27 10.10 0.41 26.16
C VAL A 27 10.33 -0.10 24.75
N PRO A 28 10.98 -1.26 24.53
CA PRO A 28 10.93 -1.86 23.22
C PRO A 28 9.43 -1.96 22.95
N ALA A 29 8.94 -1.27 21.92
CA ALA A 29 7.55 -1.34 21.56
C ALA A 29 7.26 -2.82 21.35
N GLU A 30 6.68 -3.44 22.37
CA GLU A 30 6.40 -4.86 22.44
C GLU A 30 5.71 -5.15 21.13
N ASP A 31 6.37 -5.96 20.30
CA ASP A 31 5.99 -6.29 18.95
C ASP A 31 4.73 -7.16 19.03
N LYS A 32 3.61 -6.54 19.44
CA LYS A 32 2.27 -7.02 19.24
C LYS A 32 2.04 -6.90 17.74
N ARG A 33 2.64 -7.85 17.02
CA ARG A 33 2.24 -8.28 15.69
C ARG A 33 0.79 -8.71 15.82
N VAL A 34 -0.12 -7.74 15.74
CA VAL A 34 -1.49 -7.99 15.38
C VAL A 34 -1.39 -8.52 13.96
N ARG A 35 -1.24 -9.83 13.86
CA ARG A 35 -1.48 -10.59 12.65
C ARG A 35 -2.92 -10.21 12.32
N LEU A 36 -3.10 -9.32 11.35
CA LEU A 36 -4.42 -8.98 10.85
C LEU A 36 -5.01 -10.29 10.33
N THR A 37 -5.77 -10.97 11.18
CA THR A 37 -6.71 -12.00 10.76
C THR A 37 -7.78 -11.25 10.00
N ILE A 38 -7.50 -11.03 8.71
CA ILE A 38 -8.43 -10.40 7.78
C ILE A 38 -9.69 -11.28 7.82
N PRO A 39 -10.85 -10.76 8.23
CA PRO A 39 -12.09 -11.49 8.12
C PRO A 39 -12.28 -11.92 6.66
N PRO A 40 -12.75 -13.15 6.39
CA PRO A 40 -12.88 -13.66 5.02
C PRO A 40 -13.84 -12.83 4.16
N GLU A 41 -14.70 -12.02 4.79
CA GLU A 41 -15.50 -11.01 4.13
C GLU A 41 -14.67 -9.74 3.91
N GLN A 42 -14.25 -9.49 2.67
CA GLN A 42 -13.68 -8.19 2.31
C GLN A 42 -14.71 -7.10 2.65
N PRO A 43 -14.42 -6.16 3.57
CA PRO A 43 -15.32 -5.03 3.82
C PRO A 43 -15.58 -4.30 2.49
N PRO A 44 -16.79 -3.71 2.33
CA PRO A 44 -17.18 -3.06 1.08
C PRO A 44 -16.14 -2.03 0.64
N ASP A 45 -16.00 -1.88 -0.67
CA ASP A 45 -15.08 -0.92 -1.27
C ASP A 45 -15.21 0.46 -0.59
N PRO A 46 -14.11 1.06 -0.15
CA PRO A 46 -14.18 2.27 0.64
C PRO A 46 -14.76 3.43 -0.17
N ALA A 47 -15.48 4.32 0.51
CA ALA A 47 -16.30 5.36 -0.11
C ALA A 47 -15.54 6.25 -1.10
N TRP A 48 -14.24 6.47 -0.87
CA TRP A 48 -13.39 7.25 -1.76
C TRP A 48 -13.37 6.70 -3.20
N ARG A 49 -13.45 5.37 -3.38
CA ARG A 49 -13.47 4.75 -4.72
C ARG A 49 -14.69 5.19 -5.51
N LYS A 50 -15.86 5.28 -4.87
CA LYS A 50 -17.11 5.76 -5.49
C LYS A 50 -16.97 7.21 -5.95
N GLY A 51 -16.39 8.07 -5.11
CA GLY A 51 -16.14 9.47 -5.46
C GLY A 51 -15.14 9.62 -6.62
N TYR A 52 -14.07 8.81 -6.63
CA TYR A 52 -13.06 8.85 -7.68
C TYR A 52 -13.57 8.36 -9.04
N LEU A 53 -14.47 7.38 -9.03
CA LEU A 53 -15.06 6.77 -10.24
C LEU A 53 -16.48 7.27 -10.52
N LYS A 54 -16.90 8.42 -9.95
CA LYS A 54 -18.31 8.87 -9.97
C LYS A 54 -18.90 9.02 -11.38
N ASP A 55 -18.10 9.44 -12.35
CA ASP A 55 -18.53 9.68 -13.74
C ASP A 55 -18.31 8.46 -14.65
N MET A 56 -17.93 7.33 -14.06
CA MET A 56 -17.50 6.13 -14.75
C MET A 56 -18.45 4.99 -14.48
N GLN A 57 -18.61 4.12 -15.48
CA GLN A 57 -19.37 2.90 -15.32
C GLN A 57 -18.48 1.83 -14.67
N PRO A 58 -19.03 0.91 -13.87
CA PRO A 58 -18.25 -0.22 -13.38
C PRO A 58 -17.71 -1.08 -14.53
N LEU A 59 -16.50 -1.62 -14.35
CA LEU A 59 -15.97 -2.70 -15.19
C LEU A 59 -16.97 -3.85 -15.26
N LYS A 60 -17.32 -4.25 -16.48
CA LYS A 60 -18.04 -5.49 -16.77
C LYS A 60 -17.04 -6.64 -16.92
N ASN A 61 -15.93 -6.40 -17.62
CA ASN A 61 -14.80 -7.31 -17.71
C ASN A 61 -13.77 -6.99 -16.61
N ARG A 62 -13.78 -7.77 -15.53
CA ARG A 62 -12.80 -7.65 -14.45
C ARG A 62 -11.64 -8.64 -14.70
N PRO A 63 -10.39 -8.17 -14.79
CA PRO A 63 -9.27 -9.08 -14.89
C PRO A 63 -9.08 -9.82 -13.55
N VAL A 64 -8.53 -11.03 -13.63
CA VAL A 64 -8.34 -11.91 -12.48
C VAL A 64 -6.87 -11.92 -12.07
N VAL A 65 -6.62 -11.87 -10.76
CA VAL A 65 -5.28 -12.09 -10.21
C VAL A 65 -5.04 -13.59 -10.13
N VAL A 66 -4.14 -14.10 -10.97
CA VAL A 66 -3.81 -15.52 -11.09
C VAL A 66 -2.80 -15.93 -10.02
N SER A 67 -1.81 -15.08 -9.74
CA SER A 67 -0.80 -15.38 -8.73
C SER A 67 -0.22 -14.11 -8.10
N ARG A 68 0.26 -14.26 -6.87
CA ARG A 68 1.04 -13.25 -6.15
C ARG A 68 2.28 -13.92 -5.59
N LYS A 69 3.48 -13.45 -5.95
CA LYS A 69 4.73 -14.00 -5.45
C LYS A 69 5.63 -12.88 -4.93
N LYS A 70 6.06 -12.99 -3.68
CA LYS A 70 7.08 -12.07 -3.13
C LYS A 70 8.45 -12.42 -3.74
N VAL A 71 9.13 -11.42 -4.28
CA VAL A 71 10.48 -11.53 -4.84
C VAL A 71 11.30 -10.37 -4.27
N LYS A 72 12.22 -10.68 -3.35
CA LYS A 72 12.96 -9.67 -2.57
C LYS A 72 11.99 -8.68 -1.89
N ASP A 73 12.03 -7.41 -2.28
CA ASP A 73 11.23 -6.32 -1.73
C ASP A 73 9.97 -6.02 -2.56
N GLU A 74 9.71 -6.80 -3.61
CA GLU A 74 8.59 -6.62 -4.53
C GLU A 74 7.59 -7.77 -4.46
N ILE A 75 6.37 -7.50 -4.91
CA ILE A 75 5.36 -8.52 -5.19
C ILE A 75 5.12 -8.55 -6.69
N HIS A 76 5.43 -9.70 -7.28
CA HIS A 76 5.09 -9.98 -8.66
C HIS A 76 3.67 -10.53 -8.70
N VAL A 77 2.79 -9.82 -9.41
CA VAL A 77 1.38 -10.17 -9.56
C VAL A 77 1.11 -10.55 -11.01
N VAL A 78 0.61 -11.75 -11.25
CA VAL A 78 0.16 -12.14 -12.60
C VAL A 78 -1.32 -11.86 -12.71
N ILE A 79 -1.68 -10.98 -13.65
CA ILE A 79 -3.05 -10.61 -13.98
C ILE A 79 -3.42 -11.23 -15.31
N LYS A 80 -4.61 -11.82 -15.42
CA LYS A 80 -5.17 -12.35 -16.67
C LYS A 80 -6.46 -11.65 -17.04
N ASN A 81 -6.56 -11.20 -18.29
CA ASN A 81 -7.83 -10.78 -18.85
C ASN A 81 -8.63 -12.02 -19.27
N THR A 82 -9.59 -12.43 -18.44
CA THR A 82 -10.43 -13.61 -18.70
C THR A 82 -11.72 -13.28 -19.46
N GLY A 83 -12.01 -12.00 -19.70
CA GLY A 83 -13.20 -11.58 -20.43
C GLY A 83 -12.94 -11.35 -21.93
N ALA A 84 -14.00 -10.90 -22.62
CA ALA A 84 -14.03 -10.77 -24.07
C ALA A 84 -13.60 -9.39 -24.61
N THR A 85 -13.41 -8.40 -23.72
CA THR A 85 -13.02 -7.04 -24.13
C THR A 85 -11.55 -6.78 -23.82
N THR A 86 -10.89 -5.99 -24.67
CA THR A 86 -9.53 -5.50 -24.38
C THR A 86 -9.56 -4.56 -23.18
N LEU A 87 -8.65 -4.78 -22.24
CA LEU A 87 -8.43 -3.89 -21.12
C LEU A 87 -7.28 -2.95 -21.40
N GLU A 88 -7.35 -1.75 -20.83
CA GLU A 88 -6.34 -0.71 -20.88
C GLU A 88 -5.90 -0.38 -19.46
N TYR A 89 -4.60 -0.17 -19.28
CA TYR A 89 -4.02 0.31 -18.02
C TYR A 89 -2.93 1.34 -18.30
N TYR A 90 -2.75 2.27 -17.38
CA TYR A 90 -1.77 3.36 -17.50
C TYR A 90 -0.53 3.01 -16.70
N ALA A 91 0.65 3.10 -17.31
CA ALA A 91 1.89 2.56 -16.73
C ALA A 91 3.13 3.23 -17.29
N THR A 92 4.26 3.21 -16.57
CA THR A 92 5.56 3.66 -17.10
C THR A 92 6.19 2.60 -18.01
N SER A 93 6.13 1.33 -17.63
CA SER A 93 6.43 0.14 -18.45
C SER A 93 5.25 -0.84 -18.41
N PRO A 94 5.19 -1.87 -19.28
CA PRO A 94 4.12 -2.88 -19.21
C PRO A 94 3.95 -3.52 -17.81
N GLU A 95 5.04 -3.63 -17.05
CA GLU A 95 5.07 -4.28 -15.73
C GLU A 95 4.77 -3.30 -14.59
N ARG A 96 4.94 -1.98 -14.82
CA ARG A 96 4.86 -0.94 -13.78
C ARG A 96 3.62 -0.08 -13.93
N ILE A 97 2.47 -0.71 -13.70
CA ILE A 97 1.15 -0.06 -13.67
C ILE A 97 1.11 1.09 -12.65
N GLN A 98 0.32 2.12 -12.94
CA GLN A 98 0.00 3.13 -11.93
C GLN A 98 -0.73 2.48 -10.75
N LEU A 99 -0.10 2.61 -9.58
CA LEU A 99 -0.61 2.07 -8.32
C LEU A 99 -1.39 3.13 -7.54
N TYR A 100 -2.46 2.65 -6.92
CA TYR A 100 -3.25 3.36 -5.93
C TYR A 100 -3.09 2.63 -4.60
N GLN A 101 -2.82 3.34 -3.52
CA GLN A 101 -2.66 2.75 -2.20
C GLN A 101 -3.90 2.96 -1.32
N GLU A 102 -4.22 1.93 -0.56
CA GLU A 102 -5.12 2.02 0.59
C GLU A 102 -4.43 1.48 1.84
N VAL A 103 -4.69 2.11 2.99
CA VAL A 103 -4.17 1.69 4.30
C VAL A 103 -5.35 1.38 5.22
N PHE A 104 -5.26 0.29 5.97
CA PHE A 104 -6.28 -0.10 6.94
C PHE A 104 -6.08 0.64 8.26
N ARG A 105 -6.97 1.58 8.58
CA ARG A 105 -6.93 2.38 9.81
C ARG A 105 -8.30 2.46 10.46
N ALA A 106 -8.35 2.24 11.77
CA ALA A 106 -9.58 2.27 12.58
C ALA A 106 -10.70 1.38 12.00
N GLY A 107 -10.35 0.16 11.58
CA GLY A 107 -11.31 -0.82 11.05
C GLY A 107 -11.75 -0.60 9.59
N LEU A 108 -11.21 0.41 8.89
CA LEU A 108 -11.63 0.77 7.54
C LEU A 108 -10.43 0.96 6.61
N TRP A 109 -10.60 0.56 5.35
CA TRP A 109 -9.67 0.94 4.27
C TRP A 109 -9.83 2.41 3.94
N ARG A 110 -8.73 3.16 3.95
CA ARG A 110 -8.70 4.57 3.60
C ARG A 110 -7.72 4.82 2.46
N LYS A 111 -8.01 5.82 1.63
CA LYS A 111 -7.08 6.29 0.61
C LYS A 111 -5.80 6.80 1.30
N ALA A 112 -4.64 6.40 0.77
CA ALA A 112 -3.33 6.91 1.21
C ALA A 112 -2.62 7.59 0.02
N ASN A 113 -1.40 7.18 -0.33
CA ASN A 113 -0.60 7.80 -1.38
C ASN A 113 -0.83 7.14 -2.75
N TRP A 114 -0.62 7.90 -3.82
CA TRP A 114 -0.59 7.38 -5.18
C TRP A 114 0.81 7.56 -5.73
N ASP A 115 1.32 6.57 -6.45
CA ASP A 115 2.59 6.74 -7.15
C ASP A 115 2.38 7.66 -8.35
N TRP A 116 2.54 8.96 -8.10
CA TRP A 116 2.23 10.02 -9.04
C TRP A 116 3.42 10.40 -9.94
N CYS A 117 4.63 9.86 -9.75
CA CYS A 117 5.78 10.35 -10.52
C CYS A 117 5.50 10.25 -12.05
N GLY A 118 5.39 11.42 -12.68
CA GLY A 118 4.42 11.71 -13.74
C GLY A 118 4.99 11.84 -15.15
N THR A 119 6.18 11.29 -15.40
CA THR A 119 6.82 11.30 -16.71
C THR A 119 6.91 9.90 -17.28
N GLY A 120 6.73 9.77 -18.59
CA GLY A 120 6.89 8.49 -19.32
C GLY A 120 5.75 7.49 -19.20
N LYS A 121 4.64 7.83 -18.54
CA LYS A 121 3.47 6.95 -18.51
C LYS A 121 2.72 6.96 -19.84
N LYS A 122 2.25 5.79 -20.28
CA LYS A 122 1.38 5.62 -21.44
C LYS A 122 0.36 4.52 -21.20
N THR A 123 -0.62 4.43 -22.09
CA THR A 123 -1.62 3.37 -22.05
C THR A 123 -1.08 2.11 -22.70
N TYR A 124 -1.19 0.99 -21.97
CA TYR A 124 -0.93 -0.36 -22.47
C TYR A 124 -2.25 -1.13 -22.60
N LYS A 125 -2.26 -2.10 -23.49
CA LYS A 125 -3.42 -2.95 -23.77
C LYS A 125 -3.17 -4.37 -23.29
N LEU A 126 -4.23 -5.01 -22.79
CA LEU A 126 -4.28 -6.41 -22.39
C LEU A 126 -5.46 -7.05 -23.10
N ALA A 127 -5.18 -7.77 -24.19
CA ALA A 127 -6.21 -8.40 -25.01
C ALA A 127 -6.89 -9.57 -24.27
N PRO A 128 -8.08 -10.03 -24.72
CA PRO A 128 -8.73 -11.22 -24.19
C PRO A 128 -7.78 -12.42 -24.13
N GLY A 129 -7.78 -13.13 -23.01
CA GLY A 129 -6.94 -14.29 -22.75
C GLY A 129 -5.49 -13.99 -22.36
N GLN A 130 -4.99 -12.76 -22.59
CA GLN A 130 -3.61 -12.39 -22.27
C GLN A 130 -3.38 -12.22 -20.77
N SER A 131 -2.12 -12.42 -20.39
CA SER A 131 -1.62 -12.17 -19.04
C SER A 131 -0.51 -11.14 -19.05
N VAL A 132 -0.40 -10.39 -17.96
CA VAL A 132 0.70 -9.46 -17.68
C VAL A 132 1.23 -9.72 -16.27
N LYS A 133 2.56 -9.66 -16.13
CA LYS A 133 3.23 -9.69 -14.83
C LYS A 133 3.48 -8.25 -14.39
N LEU A 134 2.90 -7.88 -13.26
CA LEU A 134 3.02 -6.54 -12.67
C LEU A 134 3.94 -6.57 -11.46
N GLU A 135 4.78 -5.55 -11.35
CA GLU A 135 5.66 -5.30 -10.22
C GLU A 135 4.95 -4.36 -9.24
N VAL A 136 4.77 -4.81 -8.00
CA VAL A 136 4.08 -4.07 -6.95
C VAL A 136 5.00 -3.88 -5.77
N HIS A 137 5.18 -2.64 -5.36
CA HIS A 137 5.94 -2.26 -4.18
C HIS A 137 4.98 -1.80 -3.08
N PHE A 138 5.25 -2.16 -1.83
CA PHE A 138 4.67 -1.49 -0.68
C PHE A 138 5.58 -0.34 -0.25
N PHE A 139 4.99 0.73 0.30
CA PHE A 139 5.79 1.79 0.90
C PHE A 139 6.27 1.32 2.28
N LYS A 140 7.48 1.69 2.70
CA LYS A 140 8.10 1.11 3.91
C LYS A 140 7.46 1.58 5.23
N ASP A 141 6.68 2.66 5.19
CA ASP A 141 6.28 3.40 6.39
C ASP A 141 4.81 3.18 6.79
N GLU A 142 4.02 2.42 6.03
CA GLU A 142 2.61 2.16 6.35
C GLU A 142 2.36 0.67 6.61
N ARG A 143 1.54 0.37 7.63
CA ARG A 143 1.15 -0.99 7.99
C ARG A 143 -0.28 -1.27 7.55
N GLY A 144 -0.54 -2.49 7.09
CA GLY A 144 -1.87 -2.89 6.63
C GLY A 144 -2.22 -2.21 5.32
N GLU A 145 -1.29 -2.24 4.37
CA GLU A 145 -1.49 -1.66 3.04
C GLU A 145 -2.17 -2.64 2.07
N ARG A 146 -2.86 -2.10 1.06
CA ARG A 146 -3.11 -2.81 -0.19
C ARG A 146 -2.91 -1.89 -1.39
N MET A 147 -2.36 -2.47 -2.45
CA MET A 147 -2.06 -1.81 -3.71
C MET A 147 -3.07 -2.21 -4.77
N LEU A 148 -3.55 -1.23 -5.52
CA LEU A 148 -4.57 -1.40 -6.55
C LEU A 148 -4.05 -0.92 -7.90
N GLY A 149 -4.42 -1.65 -8.95
CA GLY A 149 -4.22 -1.26 -10.34
C GLY A 149 -5.51 -0.78 -10.96
N ALA A 150 -5.42 0.25 -11.80
CA ALA A 150 -6.55 0.79 -12.54
C ALA A 150 -6.66 0.17 -13.93
N PHE A 151 -7.83 -0.37 -14.26
CA PHE A 151 -8.12 -1.00 -15.56
C PHE A 151 -9.39 -0.42 -16.17
N ARG A 152 -9.34 -0.09 -17.46
CA ARG A 152 -10.45 0.42 -18.27
C ARG A 152 -10.78 -0.54 -19.40
N GLU A 153 -12.06 -0.72 -19.75
CA GLU A 153 -12.40 -1.41 -21.00
C GLU A 153 -12.20 -0.46 -22.19
N ALA A 154 -11.38 -0.88 -23.16
CA ALA A 154 -11.00 -0.07 -24.30
C ALA A 154 -12.23 0.48 -25.05
N GLY A 155 -12.20 1.78 -25.39
CA GLY A 155 -13.30 2.43 -26.11
C GLY A 155 -14.57 2.71 -25.28
N THR A 156 -14.54 2.49 -23.96
CA THR A 156 -15.70 2.73 -23.09
C THR A 156 -15.37 3.66 -21.92
N LYS A 157 -16.40 4.06 -21.17
CA LYS A 157 -16.27 4.72 -19.86
C LYS A 157 -16.29 3.72 -18.69
N ARG A 158 -16.02 2.44 -18.93
CA ARG A 158 -16.00 1.41 -17.88
C ARG A 158 -14.63 1.34 -17.24
N TRP A 159 -14.55 1.66 -15.96
CA TRP A 159 -13.28 1.78 -15.23
C TRP A 159 -13.40 1.15 -13.84
N GLY A 160 -12.29 0.60 -13.34
CA GLY A 160 -12.29 -0.07 -12.05
C GLY A 160 -10.90 -0.26 -11.48
N LEU A 161 -10.86 -0.37 -10.15
CA LEU A 161 -9.66 -0.62 -9.38
C LEU A 161 -9.63 -2.08 -8.92
N ILE A 162 -8.50 -2.76 -9.14
CA ILE A 162 -8.30 -4.16 -8.84
C ILE A 162 -7.22 -4.27 -7.77
N VAL A 163 -7.50 -4.97 -6.66
CA VAL A 163 -6.51 -5.20 -5.60
C VAL A 163 -5.44 -6.18 -6.09
N LEU A 164 -4.25 -5.64 -6.37
CA LEU A 164 -3.11 -6.39 -6.88
C LEU A 164 -2.38 -7.12 -5.76
N ALA A 165 -2.16 -6.46 -4.62
CA ALA A 165 -1.50 -7.05 -3.45
C ALA A 165 -2.02 -6.43 -2.16
N THR A 166 -2.01 -7.21 -1.08
CA THR A 166 -2.31 -6.75 0.28
C THR A 166 -1.16 -7.20 1.18
N GLU A 167 -0.64 -6.29 2.01
CA GLU A 167 0.45 -6.58 2.92
C GLU A 167 0.04 -7.69 3.89
N GLY A 168 0.94 -8.65 4.14
CA GLY A 168 0.68 -9.80 5.01
C GLY A 168 -0.11 -10.95 4.36
N LEU A 169 -0.70 -10.77 3.17
CA LEU A 169 -1.31 -11.85 2.38
C LEU A 169 -0.33 -12.34 1.31
N THR A 170 0.60 -13.21 1.69
CA THR A 170 1.26 -14.10 0.72
C THR A 170 0.38 -15.34 0.58
N VAL A 171 -0.33 -15.45 -0.54
CA VAL A 171 -1.07 -16.68 -0.86
C VAL A 171 -0.01 -17.71 -1.26
N ASN A 172 0.36 -18.58 -0.31
CA ASN A 172 1.06 -19.81 -0.63
C ASN A 172 0.12 -20.68 -1.46
N HIS A 173 0.26 -20.64 -2.79
CA HIS A 173 -0.16 -21.78 -3.59
C HIS A 173 0.90 -22.87 -3.41
N GLN A 174 0.76 -23.64 -2.33
CA GLN A 174 1.21 -25.02 -2.34
C GLN A 174 0.09 -25.84 -2.97
N GLU A 175 0.44 -26.41 -4.11
CA GLU A 175 -0.07 -27.63 -4.75
C GLU A 175 -1.13 -28.43 -3.96
N ARG A 176 -2.25 -28.69 -4.64
CA ARG A 176 -2.92 -29.99 -4.62
C ARG A 176 -3.24 -30.38 -6.04
#